data_AF-A0A2Z3I5E0-F1
#
_entry.id   AF-A0A2Z3I5E0-F1
#
_cell.length_a   1.000
_cell.length_b   1.000
_cell.length_c   1.000
_cell.angle_alpha   90.00
_cell.angle_beta   90.00
_cell.angle_gamma   90.00
#
_symmetry.space_group_name_H-M   'P 1'
#
loop_
_entity.id
_entity.type
_entity.pdbx_description
1 polymer ?
#
loop_
_entity_poly.entity_id
_entity_poly.type
_entity_poly.pdbx_seq_one_letter_code
_entity_poly.pdbx_strand_id
1 'polypeptide(L)'
;MKIAVAALGLLLSLQAALAAEPVYPPASRVGLVPLEDMVPSRRFTGFENPQKAAAITITELPSQAYEQLVAGMTKESLRRQGLDVTSRETLKIDGRSGLLISGAMTGPVKGRKWVLALKGADLTALLVAQVEGGNDGYSEAEVRAALKSVALRGPVSLEEQIGALPFRIRDPAGFRPVRVIAGNSVLFTDGPKDTIKAVEQPILILAASQAPMALPADRRDQFAQAALNSNEILKEVAIERSESFRLQGQDWHEIVAKAKEAASGEPVVVMQTIRFDNGRYVRMVGMARVADRQAFLPRFRKVIDGVETAF
;
A
#
# COMPACT_ATOMS: atom_id res chain seq x y z
N MET A 1 -50.95 16.05 58.94
CA MET A 1 -51.10 15.43 57.60
C MET A 1 -50.74 16.53 56.60
N LYS A 2 -49.64 16.53 55.84
CA LYS A 2 -48.94 15.46 55.11
C LYS A 2 -47.43 15.74 55.06
N ILE A 3 -46.66 14.66 55.05
CA ILE A 3 -45.21 14.58 54.85
C ILE A 3 -44.91 14.75 53.36
N ALA A 4 -43.84 15.47 52.98
CA ALA A 4 -43.26 15.38 51.65
C ALA A 4 -41.72 15.41 51.78
N VAL A 5 -41.13 14.22 51.78
CA VAL A 5 -39.69 13.98 51.69
C VAL A 5 -39.31 14.10 50.21
N ALA A 6 -38.42 15.02 49.88
CA ALA A 6 -37.79 15.08 48.55
C ALA A 6 -36.48 14.27 48.60
N ALA A 7 -36.49 13.08 47.98
CA ALA A 7 -35.32 12.25 47.80
C ALA A 7 -34.54 12.73 46.56
N LEU A 8 -33.29 13.15 46.76
CA LEU A 8 -32.36 13.53 45.71
C LEU A 8 -31.65 12.26 45.19
N GLY A 9 -32.03 11.78 44.01
CA GLY A 9 -31.39 10.64 43.36
C GLY A 9 -30.12 11.04 42.62
N LEU A 10 -28.97 10.55 43.08
CA LEU A 10 -27.67 10.73 42.43
C LEU A 10 -27.56 9.71 41.27
N LEU A 11 -27.69 10.17 40.02
CA LEU A 11 -27.43 9.35 38.82
C LEU A 11 -25.91 9.30 38.56
N LEU A 12 -25.26 8.21 38.97
CA LEU A 12 -23.91 7.85 38.56
C LEU A 12 -23.92 7.43 37.09
N SER A 13 -23.51 8.32 36.19
CA SER A 13 -23.22 7.98 34.79
C SER A 13 -21.91 7.17 34.72
N LEU A 14 -22.03 5.84 34.63
CA LEU A 14 -20.94 4.96 34.22
C LEU A 14 -20.60 5.25 32.76
N GLN A 15 -19.64 6.15 32.52
CA GLN A 15 -18.97 6.22 31.22
C GLN A 15 -18.09 4.98 31.09
N ALA A 16 -18.58 3.97 30.38
CA ALA A 16 -17.73 2.89 29.89
C ALA A 16 -16.69 3.54 28.95
N ALA A 17 -15.44 3.56 29.37
CA ALA A 17 -14.33 3.96 28.52
C ALA A 17 -14.24 2.95 27.37
N LEU A 18 -14.74 3.34 26.19
CA LEU A 18 -14.49 2.60 24.96
C LEU A 18 -12.98 2.64 24.73
N ALA A 19 -12.34 1.47 24.80
CA ALA A 19 -10.94 1.34 24.40
C ALA A 19 -10.84 1.79 22.93
N ALA A 20 -9.92 2.71 22.65
CA ALA A 20 -9.69 3.19 21.29
C ALA A 20 -9.37 1.98 20.38
N GLU A 21 -10.04 1.90 19.24
CA GLU A 21 -9.86 0.79 18.31
C GLU A 21 -8.55 0.94 17.52
N PRO A 22 -7.84 -0.17 17.22
CA PRO A 22 -6.67 -0.12 16.34
C PRO A 22 -7.03 0.41 14.95
N VAL A 23 -6.21 1.34 14.46
CA VAL A 23 -6.28 1.81 13.07
C VAL A 23 -5.28 1.01 12.24
N TYR A 24 -5.71 0.56 11.06
CA TYR A 24 -4.87 -0.15 10.11
C TYR A 24 -4.49 0.80 8.96
N PRO A 25 -3.19 1.01 8.66
CA PRO A 25 -2.80 1.68 7.43
C PRO A 25 -3.38 0.95 6.20
N PRO A 26 -3.55 1.66 5.07
CA PRO A 26 -4.09 1.07 3.86
C PRO A 26 -3.38 -0.23 3.46
N ALA A 27 -4.18 -1.28 3.19
CA ALA A 27 -3.74 -2.64 2.85
C ALA A 27 -2.81 -3.33 3.87
N SER A 28 -2.64 -2.82 5.09
CA SER A 28 -1.84 -3.49 6.12
C SER A 28 -2.67 -4.45 6.96
N ARG A 29 -2.04 -5.54 7.40
CA ARG A 29 -2.56 -6.49 8.39
C ARG A 29 -2.16 -6.12 9.82
N VAL A 30 -1.33 -5.09 9.97
CA VAL A 30 -0.81 -4.60 11.25
C VAL A 30 -1.42 -3.24 11.52
N GLY A 31 -2.16 -3.13 12.61
CA GLY A 31 -2.75 -1.89 13.08
C GLY A 31 -2.29 -1.59 14.51
N LEU A 32 -2.54 -0.37 14.96
CA LEU A 32 -2.33 0.07 16.34
C LEU A 32 -3.23 1.27 16.63
N VAL A 33 -3.42 1.61 17.90
CA VAL A 33 -4.02 2.87 18.31
C VAL A 33 -2.99 3.98 18.10
N PRO A 34 -3.17 4.88 17.11
CA PRO A 34 -2.17 5.89 16.80
C PRO A 34 -2.03 6.87 17.96
N LEU A 35 -0.84 7.47 18.07
CA LEU A 35 -0.60 8.58 18.99
C LEU A 35 -1.51 9.77 18.63
N GLU A 36 -1.82 10.61 19.60
CA GLU A 36 -2.67 11.78 19.41
C GLU A 36 -2.17 12.66 18.24
N ASP A 37 -3.06 13.02 17.32
CA ASP A 37 -2.77 13.80 16.09
C ASP A 37 -1.94 13.06 15.01
N MET A 38 -1.57 11.79 15.20
CA MET A 38 -0.99 11.00 14.10
C MET A 38 -2.05 10.63 13.06
N VAL A 39 -1.67 10.71 11.80
CA VAL A 39 -2.50 10.30 10.67
C VAL A 39 -1.81 9.18 9.88
N PRO A 40 -2.55 8.31 9.17
CA PRO A 40 -1.95 7.37 8.24
C PRO A 40 -1.08 8.09 7.19
N SER A 41 0.14 7.61 6.98
CA SER A 41 1.03 8.23 6.00
C SER A 41 0.60 7.91 4.57
N ARG A 42 0.81 8.86 3.66
CA ARG A 42 0.66 8.67 2.20
C ARG A 42 1.97 8.23 1.52
N ARG A 43 3.07 8.18 2.26
CA ARG A 43 4.43 7.97 1.72
C ARG A 43 5.03 6.63 2.09
N PHE A 44 4.54 6.01 3.15
CA PHE A 44 4.97 4.70 3.65
C PHE A 44 3.82 4.04 4.41
N THR A 45 3.89 2.72 4.60
CA THR A 45 2.92 2.00 5.43
C THR A 45 3.16 2.34 6.90
N GLY A 46 2.24 3.07 7.51
CA GLY A 46 2.41 3.55 8.88
C GLY A 46 1.64 4.83 9.20
N PHE A 47 2.11 5.53 10.23
CA PHE A 47 1.52 6.76 10.75
C PHE A 47 2.57 7.86 10.87
N GLU A 48 2.15 9.12 10.76
CA GLU A 48 3.03 10.27 10.95
C GLU A 48 2.33 11.46 11.56
N ASN A 49 3.13 12.27 12.27
CA ASN A 49 2.79 13.63 12.66
C ASN A 49 3.98 14.53 12.30
N PRO A 50 3.92 15.23 11.15
CA PRO A 50 5.00 16.12 10.72
C PRO A 50 5.25 17.29 11.69
N GLN A 51 4.23 17.77 12.40
CA GLN A 51 4.38 18.88 13.35
C GLN A 51 5.18 18.47 14.60
N LYS A 52 5.01 17.23 15.05
CA LYS A 52 5.78 16.63 16.16
C LYS A 52 7.00 15.85 15.69
N ALA A 53 7.37 15.97 14.41
CA ALA A 53 8.49 15.26 13.77
C ALA A 53 8.55 13.76 14.13
N ALA A 54 7.40 13.10 14.08
CA ALA A 54 7.22 11.74 14.56
C ALA A 54 6.64 10.83 13.48
N ALA A 55 7.13 9.60 13.42
CA ALA A 55 6.66 8.59 12.47
C ALA A 55 6.68 7.18 13.10
N ILE A 56 5.72 6.35 12.70
CA ILE A 56 5.71 4.91 12.97
C ILE A 56 5.63 4.20 11.63
N THR A 57 6.69 3.51 11.23
CA THR A 57 6.72 2.69 10.01
C THR A 57 6.40 1.24 10.36
N ILE A 58 5.64 0.58 9.49
CA ILE A 58 5.18 -0.80 9.64
C ILE A 58 5.68 -1.63 8.46
N THR A 59 6.28 -2.77 8.77
CA THR A 59 6.74 -3.76 7.79
C THR A 59 6.18 -5.14 8.15
N GLU A 60 5.60 -5.80 7.15
CA GLU A 60 5.13 -7.19 7.25
C GLU A 60 6.17 -8.11 6.61
N LEU A 61 6.62 -9.10 7.38
CA LEU A 61 7.58 -10.12 6.95
C LEU A 61 6.93 -11.51 7.05
N PRO A 62 7.46 -12.52 6.35
CA PRO A 62 7.03 -13.91 6.56
C PRO A 62 7.07 -14.32 8.04
N SER A 63 6.15 -15.17 8.49
CA SER A 63 6.11 -15.64 9.89
C SER A 63 7.44 -16.27 10.34
N GLN A 64 8.10 -17.01 9.45
CA GLN A 64 9.41 -17.64 9.72
C GLN A 64 10.55 -16.65 9.96
N ALA A 65 10.38 -15.37 9.61
CA ALA A 65 11.42 -14.35 9.76
C ALA A 65 11.61 -13.90 11.22
N TYR A 66 10.66 -14.14 12.12
CA TYR A 66 10.70 -13.59 13.50
C TYR A 66 11.98 -13.96 14.24
N GLU A 67 12.35 -15.24 14.29
CA GLU A 67 13.51 -15.70 15.06
C GLU A 67 14.81 -15.11 14.51
N GLN A 68 14.97 -15.10 13.19
CA GLN A 68 16.14 -14.52 12.52
C GLN A 68 16.22 -13.00 12.74
N LEU A 69 15.07 -12.32 12.65
CA LEU A 69 14.97 -10.88 12.87
C LEU A 69 15.42 -10.52 14.30
N VAL A 70 14.86 -11.20 15.30
CA VAL A 70 15.20 -10.98 16.73
C VAL A 70 16.66 -11.30 17.03
N ALA A 71 17.20 -12.38 16.46
CA ALA A 71 18.60 -12.75 16.60
C ALA A 71 19.54 -11.70 15.99
N GLY A 72 19.14 -11.08 14.86
CA GLY A 72 19.90 -10.04 14.17
C GLY A 72 19.86 -8.66 14.85
N MET A 73 18.97 -8.45 15.83
CA MET A 73 18.87 -7.21 16.61
C MET A 73 19.93 -7.14 17.72
N THR A 74 21.21 -7.28 17.37
CA THR A 74 22.33 -7.03 18.30
C THR A 74 22.55 -5.53 18.50
N LYS A 75 23.24 -5.14 19.58
CA LYS A 75 23.51 -3.72 19.88
C LYS A 75 24.29 -3.05 18.74
N GLU A 76 25.27 -3.74 18.17
CA GLU A 76 26.09 -3.26 17.05
C GLU A 76 25.27 -3.09 15.78
N SER A 77 24.41 -4.07 15.48
CA SER A 77 23.51 -4.04 14.33
C SER A 77 22.55 -2.85 14.40
N LEU A 78 21.91 -2.67 15.56
CA LEU A 78 20.98 -1.57 15.80
C LEU A 78 21.67 -0.20 15.79
N ARG A 79 22.89 -0.10 16.33
CA ARG A 79 23.69 1.13 16.27
C ARG A 79 24.01 1.52 14.83
N ARG A 80 24.33 0.55 13.95
CA ARG A 80 24.48 0.80 12.51
C ARG A 80 23.18 1.25 11.84
N GLN A 81 22.02 0.84 12.38
CA GLN A 81 20.69 1.25 11.93
C GLN A 81 20.16 2.51 12.61
N GLY A 82 21.03 3.29 13.26
CA GLY A 82 20.61 4.57 13.82
C GLY A 82 20.08 4.50 15.25
N LEU A 83 20.31 3.43 16.02
CA LEU A 83 19.77 3.25 17.37
C LEU A 83 20.84 2.89 18.40
N ASP A 84 21.11 3.79 19.36
CA ASP A 84 21.89 3.49 20.55
C ASP A 84 20.97 2.95 21.65
N VAL A 85 21.03 1.64 21.85
CA VAL A 85 20.10 0.89 22.69
C VAL A 85 20.25 1.25 24.17
N THR A 86 19.15 1.68 24.78
CA THR A 86 19.06 1.92 26.24
C THR A 86 18.15 0.90 26.93
N SER A 87 17.18 0.32 26.24
CA SER A 87 16.27 -0.69 26.78
C SER A 87 15.97 -1.80 25.78
N ARG A 88 15.79 -3.00 26.31
CA ARG A 88 15.38 -4.21 25.58
C ARG A 88 14.44 -5.00 26.45
N GLU A 89 13.23 -5.26 25.95
CA GLU A 89 12.15 -5.86 26.70
C GLU A 89 11.43 -6.92 25.86
N THR A 90 11.30 -8.13 26.38
CA THR A 90 10.41 -9.14 25.82
C THR A 90 8.98 -8.87 26.29
N LEU A 91 8.03 -8.84 25.37
CA LEU A 91 6.64 -8.53 25.62
C LEU A 91 5.71 -9.68 25.24
N LYS A 92 4.53 -9.69 25.86
CA LYS A 92 3.37 -10.45 25.40
C LYS A 92 2.27 -9.46 25.02
N ILE A 93 1.85 -9.47 23.76
CA ILE A 93 0.75 -8.64 23.23
C ILE A 93 -0.30 -9.61 22.70
N ASP A 94 -1.47 -9.67 23.34
CA ASP A 94 -2.53 -10.65 23.05
C ASP A 94 -2.00 -12.10 22.96
N GLY A 95 -1.15 -12.49 23.91
CA GLY A 95 -0.51 -13.81 23.95
C GLY A 95 0.64 -14.02 22.95
N ARG A 96 0.84 -13.12 21.99
CA ARG A 96 1.92 -13.18 20.99
C ARG A 96 3.23 -12.71 21.59
N SER A 97 4.32 -13.40 21.23
CA SER A 97 5.67 -12.99 21.63
C SER A 97 6.12 -11.77 20.85
N GLY A 98 6.61 -10.76 21.56
CA GLY A 98 7.23 -9.59 20.95
C GLY A 98 8.53 -9.20 21.63
N LEU A 99 9.33 -8.41 20.94
CA LEU A 99 10.55 -7.80 21.44
C LEU A 99 10.49 -6.30 21.15
N LEU A 100 10.48 -5.49 22.21
CA LEU A 100 10.58 -4.04 22.13
C LEU A 100 12.00 -3.60 22.52
N ILE A 101 12.61 -2.79 21.67
CA ILE A 101 13.91 -2.17 21.92
C ILE A 101 13.73 -0.66 21.79
N SER A 102 14.28 0.11 22.72
CA SER A 102 14.27 1.56 22.65
C SER A 102 15.65 2.15 22.92
N GLY A 103 15.83 3.40 22.52
CA GLY A 103 17.10 4.08 22.63
C GLY A 103 17.15 5.44 21.96
N ALA A 104 18.32 6.05 22.01
CA ALA A 104 18.58 7.33 21.36
C ALA A 104 18.89 7.11 19.87
N MET A 105 18.43 8.02 19.02
CA MET A 105 18.80 8.02 17.61
C MET A 105 20.29 8.34 17.45
N THR A 106 21.00 7.55 16.65
CA THR A 106 22.39 7.84 16.26
C THR A 106 22.40 8.43 14.86
N GLY A 107 22.88 9.66 14.73
CA GLY A 107 22.90 10.39 13.48
C GLY A 107 22.99 11.90 13.70
N PRO A 108 22.92 12.68 12.60
CA PRO A 108 22.90 14.14 12.67
C PRO A 108 21.60 14.64 13.33
N VAL A 109 20.48 13.95 13.08
CA VAL A 109 19.19 14.23 13.73
C VAL A 109 19.16 13.52 15.08
N LYS A 110 18.98 14.30 16.16
CA LYS A 110 18.77 13.78 17.52
C LYS A 110 17.32 13.38 17.69
N GLY A 111 17.08 12.40 18.55
CA GLY A 111 15.73 11.89 18.79
C GLY A 111 15.73 10.58 19.56
N ARG A 112 14.54 10.00 19.66
CA ARG A 112 14.29 8.70 20.29
C ARG A 112 13.70 7.75 19.27
N LYS A 113 14.07 6.47 19.37
CA LYS A 113 13.64 5.44 18.45
C LYS A 113 13.29 4.16 19.19
N TRP A 114 12.22 3.52 18.73
CA TRP A 114 11.70 2.26 19.24
C TRP A 114 11.56 1.28 18.07
N VAL A 115 11.87 0.02 18.35
CA VAL A 115 11.74 -1.08 17.41
C VAL A 115 10.97 -2.19 18.10
N LEU A 116 9.80 -2.53 17.57
CA LEU A 116 8.97 -3.64 18.02
C LEU A 116 8.93 -4.71 16.93
N ALA A 117 9.42 -5.91 17.25
CA ALA A 117 9.14 -7.11 16.48
C ALA A 117 8.03 -7.91 17.18
N LEU A 118 6.99 -8.31 16.46
CA LEU A 118 5.87 -9.10 16.98
C LEU A 118 5.62 -10.34 16.12
N LYS A 119 5.56 -11.51 16.75
CA LYS A 119 5.28 -12.78 16.09
C LYS A 119 3.77 -12.98 15.90
N GLY A 120 3.30 -12.86 14.67
CA GLY A 120 1.93 -13.25 14.29
C GLY A 120 1.81 -14.75 14.04
N ALA A 121 0.59 -15.19 13.70
CA ALA A 121 0.34 -16.59 13.34
C ALA A 121 0.95 -16.94 11.97
N ASP A 122 0.80 -16.04 11.00
CA ASP A 122 1.20 -16.22 9.60
C ASP A 122 2.03 -15.04 9.05
N LEU A 123 2.39 -14.08 9.91
CA LEU A 123 3.29 -12.98 9.60
C LEU A 123 4.19 -12.63 10.78
N THR A 124 5.25 -11.86 10.52
CA THR A 124 6.03 -11.12 11.52
C THR A 124 5.82 -9.63 11.28
N ALA A 125 5.38 -8.90 12.30
CA ALA A 125 5.24 -7.44 12.23
C ALA A 125 6.49 -6.77 12.79
N LEU A 126 7.06 -5.84 12.04
CA LEU A 126 8.14 -4.96 12.49
C LEU A 126 7.62 -3.53 12.48
N LEU A 127 7.59 -2.91 13.65
CA LEU A 127 7.22 -1.51 13.82
C LEU A 127 8.44 -0.72 14.26
N VAL A 128 8.68 0.39 13.59
CA VAL A 128 9.76 1.32 13.94
C VAL A 128 9.15 2.69 14.21
N ALA A 129 9.11 3.09 15.47
CA ALA A 129 8.69 4.43 15.86
C ALA A 129 9.91 5.32 16.06
N GLN A 130 9.83 6.56 15.61
CA GLN A 130 10.85 7.57 15.85
C GLN A 130 10.20 8.92 16.12
N VAL A 131 10.82 9.68 17.02
CA VAL A 131 10.46 11.06 17.35
C VAL A 131 11.76 11.86 17.30
N GLU A 132 11.86 12.78 16.36
CA GLU A 132 13.01 13.67 16.22
C GLU A 132 12.93 14.82 17.25
N GLY A 133 14.09 15.34 17.68
CA GLY A 133 14.18 16.39 18.69
C GLY A 133 14.48 15.88 20.11
N GLY A 134 14.20 16.73 21.10
CA GLY A 134 14.47 16.49 22.52
C GLY A 134 13.29 15.83 23.26
N ASN A 135 12.88 16.42 24.38
CA ASN A 135 11.73 15.97 25.17
C ASN A 135 10.39 16.46 24.62
N ASP A 136 10.40 17.37 23.65
CA ASP A 136 9.20 17.86 22.98
C ASP A 136 8.64 16.78 22.02
N GLY A 137 7.31 16.69 21.89
CA GLY A 137 6.63 15.64 21.11
C GLY A 137 5.95 14.60 22.00
N TYR A 138 6.07 13.31 21.66
CA TYR A 138 5.46 12.22 22.44
C TYR A 138 6.40 11.69 23.51
N SER A 139 5.87 11.42 24.70
CA SER A 139 6.56 10.78 25.81
C SER A 139 6.87 9.31 25.53
N GLU A 140 7.81 8.74 26.29
CA GLU A 140 8.11 7.30 26.18
C GLU A 140 6.91 6.43 26.56
N ALA A 141 6.10 6.86 27.52
CA ALA A 141 4.90 6.15 27.95
C ALA A 141 3.86 6.10 26.83
N GLU A 142 3.62 7.21 26.14
CA GLU A 142 2.67 7.28 25.02
C GLU A 142 3.12 6.40 23.86
N VAL A 143 4.38 6.51 23.42
CA VAL A 143 4.90 5.69 22.32
C VAL A 143 4.85 4.20 22.66
N ARG A 144 5.21 3.83 23.90
CA ARG A 144 5.15 2.44 24.35
C ARG A 144 3.71 1.94 24.47
N ALA A 145 2.76 2.79 24.87
CA ALA A 145 1.34 2.43 24.87
C ALA A 145 0.82 2.18 23.45
N ALA A 146 1.13 3.06 22.50
CA ALA A 146 0.77 2.89 21.10
C ALA A 146 1.36 1.60 20.51
N LEU A 147 2.65 1.32 20.71
CA LEU A 147 3.29 0.08 20.24
C LEU A 147 2.74 -1.18 20.93
N LYS A 148 2.28 -1.10 22.18
CA LYS A 148 1.63 -2.22 22.87
C LYS A 148 0.19 -2.47 22.43
N SER A 149 -0.45 -1.49 21.81
CA SER A 149 -1.80 -1.61 21.24
C SER A 149 -1.84 -2.30 19.86
N VAL A 150 -0.70 -2.82 19.39
CA VAL A 150 -0.61 -3.47 18.08
C VAL A 150 -1.60 -4.63 17.98
N ALA A 151 -2.42 -4.58 16.94
CA ALA A 151 -3.37 -5.60 16.59
C ALA A 151 -3.05 -6.18 15.21
N LEU A 152 -3.12 -7.50 15.10
CA LEU A 152 -2.93 -8.21 13.83
C LEU A 152 -4.27 -8.73 13.35
N ARG A 153 -4.59 -8.50 12.07
CA ARG A 153 -5.78 -9.05 11.42
C ARG A 153 -5.45 -10.18 10.44
N GLY A 154 -6.50 -10.90 10.04
CA GLY A 154 -6.42 -11.90 8.99
C GLY A 154 -5.97 -11.31 7.63
N PRO A 155 -5.89 -12.12 6.59
CA PRO A 155 -5.60 -11.65 5.23
C PRO A 155 -6.53 -10.49 4.85
N VAL A 156 -5.96 -9.43 4.25
CA VAL A 156 -6.74 -8.29 3.76
C VAL A 156 -7.57 -8.75 2.56
N SER A 157 -8.88 -8.46 2.56
CA SER A 157 -9.75 -8.81 1.43
C SER A 157 -9.27 -8.11 0.15
N LEU A 158 -9.57 -8.69 -1.01
CA LEU A 158 -9.20 -8.08 -2.29
C LEU A 158 -9.83 -6.68 -2.45
N GLU A 159 -11.06 -6.50 -1.98
CA GLU A 159 -11.76 -5.21 -1.99
C GLU A 159 -11.01 -4.15 -1.18
N GLU A 160 -10.57 -4.48 0.04
CA GLU A 160 -9.78 -3.56 0.86
C GLU A 160 -8.42 -3.24 0.23
N GLN A 161 -7.75 -4.24 -0.36
CA GLN A 161 -6.50 -4.02 -1.07
C GLN A 161 -6.70 -3.06 -2.26
N ILE A 162 -7.81 -3.20 -2.99
CA ILE A 162 -8.16 -2.29 -4.10
C ILE A 162 -8.48 -0.89 -3.56
N GLY A 163 -9.22 -0.78 -2.46
CA GLY A 163 -9.54 0.49 -1.82
C GLY A 163 -8.33 1.28 -1.33
N ALA A 164 -7.20 0.60 -1.10
CA ALA A 164 -5.94 1.19 -0.66
C ALA A 164 -5.06 1.76 -1.79
N LEU A 165 -5.42 1.51 -3.06
CA LEU A 165 -4.61 1.91 -4.20
C LEU A 165 -4.60 3.44 -4.39
N PRO A 166 -3.53 3.99 -5.00
CA PRO A 166 -3.43 5.43 -5.30
C PRO A 166 -4.32 5.88 -6.48
N PHE A 167 -5.29 5.04 -6.87
CA PHE A 167 -6.30 5.33 -7.87
C PHE A 167 -7.58 4.55 -7.57
N ARG A 168 -8.69 4.98 -8.16
CA ARG A 168 -9.98 4.28 -8.13
C ARG A 168 -10.44 3.95 -9.53
N ILE A 169 -11.20 2.87 -9.67
CA ILE A 169 -11.77 2.43 -10.95
C ILE A 169 -13.29 2.53 -10.83
N ARG A 170 -13.91 3.42 -11.61
CA ARG A 170 -15.37 3.64 -11.56
C ARG A 170 -16.14 2.62 -12.36
N ASP A 171 -15.62 2.24 -13.53
CA ASP A 171 -16.25 1.28 -14.42
C ASP A 171 -15.20 0.25 -14.86
N PRO A 172 -15.24 -0.98 -14.33
CA PRO A 172 -14.31 -2.02 -14.73
C PRO A 172 -14.68 -2.66 -16.09
N ALA A 173 -15.71 -2.19 -16.79
CA ALA A 173 -16.12 -2.65 -18.11
C ALA A 173 -16.27 -4.18 -18.22
N GLY A 174 -16.81 -4.81 -17.17
CA GLY A 174 -17.01 -6.27 -17.07
C GLY A 174 -15.76 -7.06 -16.66
N PHE A 175 -14.61 -6.41 -16.49
CA PHE A 175 -13.42 -7.06 -15.95
C PHE A 175 -13.55 -7.29 -14.44
N ARG A 176 -13.14 -8.46 -13.98
CA ARG A 176 -13.11 -8.82 -12.56
C ARG A 176 -11.71 -8.63 -12.00
N PRO A 177 -11.54 -7.96 -10.86
CA PRO A 177 -10.24 -7.90 -10.19
C PRO A 177 -9.86 -9.29 -9.68
N VAL A 178 -8.59 -9.63 -9.84
CA VAL A 178 -8.05 -10.93 -9.43
C VAL A 178 -7.07 -10.78 -8.28
N ARG A 179 -6.16 -9.82 -8.35
CA ARG A 179 -5.18 -9.56 -7.29
C ARG A 179 -4.56 -8.18 -7.40
N VAL A 180 -4.18 -7.62 -6.26
CA VAL A 180 -3.28 -6.47 -6.17
C VAL A 180 -1.83 -6.95 -6.29
N ILE A 181 -1.00 -6.18 -6.97
CA ILE A 181 0.43 -6.45 -7.17
C ILE A 181 1.20 -5.24 -6.61
N ALA A 182 2.12 -5.51 -5.68
CA ALA A 182 3.02 -4.51 -5.08
C ALA A 182 2.34 -3.25 -4.50
N GLY A 183 1.05 -3.33 -4.15
CA GLY A 183 0.29 -2.22 -3.54
C GLY A 183 0.04 -1.02 -4.45
N ASN A 184 0.39 -1.09 -5.74
CA ASN A 184 0.24 0.01 -6.69
C ASN A 184 -0.42 -0.41 -8.00
N SER A 185 -0.78 -1.68 -8.15
CA SER A 185 -1.31 -2.24 -9.38
C SER A 185 -2.38 -3.30 -9.13
N VAL A 186 -3.28 -3.51 -10.09
CA VAL A 186 -4.29 -4.57 -10.04
C VAL A 186 -4.31 -5.32 -11.35
N LEU A 187 -4.34 -6.65 -11.25
CA LEU A 187 -4.64 -7.54 -12.35
C LEU A 187 -6.15 -7.78 -12.41
N PHE A 188 -6.69 -7.65 -13.60
CA PHE A 188 -8.06 -7.99 -13.94
C PHE A 188 -8.12 -9.05 -15.04
N THR A 189 -9.22 -9.80 -15.04
CA THR A 189 -9.54 -10.78 -16.09
C THR A 189 -10.98 -10.60 -16.55
N ASP A 190 -11.25 -10.93 -17.80
CA ASP A 190 -12.61 -11.18 -18.26
C ASP A 190 -12.80 -12.68 -18.48
N GLY A 191 -13.15 -13.37 -17.39
CA GLY A 191 -13.33 -14.80 -17.37
C GLY A 191 -13.21 -15.40 -15.97
N PRO A 192 -13.44 -16.72 -15.85
CA PRO A 192 -13.51 -17.38 -14.55
C PRO A 192 -12.14 -17.65 -13.92
N LYS A 193 -11.02 -17.47 -14.63
CA LYS A 193 -9.70 -17.85 -14.11
C LYS A 193 -9.03 -16.68 -13.37
N ASP A 194 -8.32 -17.02 -12.29
CA ASP A 194 -7.57 -16.08 -11.45
C ASP A 194 -6.06 -16.12 -11.71
N THR A 195 -5.68 -16.76 -12.81
CA THR A 195 -4.30 -16.96 -13.21
C THR A 195 -4.08 -16.40 -14.60
N ILE A 196 -2.86 -15.90 -14.84
CA ILE A 196 -2.39 -15.58 -16.18
C ILE A 196 -1.75 -16.86 -16.70
N LYS A 197 -2.46 -17.55 -17.59
CA LYS A 197 -1.94 -18.70 -18.32
C LYS A 197 -2.16 -18.45 -19.80
N ALA A 198 -1.08 -18.11 -20.49
CA ALA A 198 -1.13 -17.61 -21.86
C ALA A 198 -2.19 -16.49 -22.02
N VAL A 199 -3.00 -16.56 -23.08
CA VAL A 199 -4.17 -15.71 -23.33
C VAL A 199 -5.46 -16.55 -23.40
N GLU A 200 -5.62 -17.47 -22.43
CA GLU A 200 -6.85 -18.28 -22.32
C GLU A 200 -8.10 -17.43 -22.09
N GLN A 201 -7.92 -16.20 -21.60
CA GLN A 201 -8.95 -15.17 -21.41
C GLN A 201 -8.29 -13.77 -21.48
N PRO A 202 -9.06 -12.71 -21.77
CA PRO A 202 -8.56 -11.34 -21.74
C PRO A 202 -8.04 -10.95 -20.36
N ILE A 203 -6.92 -10.21 -20.35
CA ILE A 203 -6.31 -9.68 -19.14
C ILE A 203 -6.14 -8.17 -19.25
N LEU A 204 -6.20 -7.48 -18.11
CA LEU A 204 -5.91 -6.06 -18.00
C LEU A 204 -5.13 -5.81 -16.72
N ILE A 205 -4.03 -5.07 -16.82
CA ILE A 205 -3.26 -4.62 -15.67
C ILE A 205 -3.34 -3.10 -15.63
N LEU A 206 -3.74 -2.56 -14.48
CA LEU A 206 -3.73 -1.13 -14.20
C LEU A 206 -2.72 -0.85 -13.09
N ALA A 207 -1.80 0.09 -13.30
CA ALA A 207 -0.70 0.38 -12.39
C ALA A 207 -0.42 1.89 -12.28
N ALA A 208 -0.20 2.39 -11.06
CA ALA A 208 0.30 3.73 -10.82
C ALA A 208 1.83 3.75 -10.66
N SER A 209 2.45 4.87 -11.03
CA SER A 209 3.89 5.07 -10.83
C SER A 209 4.25 5.05 -9.35
N GLN A 210 5.25 4.25 -8.98
CA GLN A 210 5.70 4.12 -7.58
C GLN A 210 6.35 5.43 -7.10
N ALA A 211 7.20 6.02 -7.96
CA ALA A 211 7.86 7.28 -7.70
C ALA A 211 7.31 8.40 -8.61
N PRO A 212 7.45 9.67 -8.20
CA PRO A 212 7.34 10.80 -9.10
C PRO A 212 8.34 10.67 -10.25
N MET A 213 7.90 10.97 -11.46
CA MET A 213 8.69 11.02 -12.67
C MET A 213 8.22 12.18 -13.54
N ALA A 214 8.98 13.27 -13.53
CA ALA A 214 8.77 14.39 -14.45
C ALA A 214 9.28 13.98 -15.84
N LEU A 215 8.35 13.55 -16.70
CA LEU A 215 8.63 13.18 -18.09
C LEU A 215 8.24 14.33 -19.03
N PRO A 216 9.22 14.96 -19.71
CA PRO A 216 8.97 15.91 -20.79
C PRO A 216 8.09 15.30 -21.88
N ALA A 217 7.20 16.11 -22.47
CA ALA A 217 6.19 15.63 -23.42
C ALA A 217 6.78 14.92 -24.65
N ASP A 218 7.90 15.42 -25.15
CA ASP A 218 8.66 14.89 -26.29
C ASP A 218 9.28 13.51 -26.02
N ARG A 219 9.45 13.11 -24.75
CA ARG A 219 10.00 11.80 -24.36
C ARG A 219 8.94 10.75 -24.01
N ARG A 220 7.66 11.11 -23.99
CA ARG A 220 6.59 10.21 -23.52
C ARG A 220 6.31 9.06 -24.47
N ASP A 221 6.43 9.27 -25.78
CA ASP A 221 6.31 8.20 -26.77
C ASP A 221 7.44 7.17 -26.61
N GLN A 222 8.69 7.62 -26.55
CA GLN A 222 9.83 6.75 -26.29
C GLN A 222 9.67 5.96 -24.98
N PHE A 223 9.22 6.63 -23.91
CA PHE A 223 8.93 5.99 -22.63
C PHE A 223 7.84 4.92 -22.76
N ALA A 224 6.75 5.22 -23.46
CA ALA A 224 5.66 4.29 -23.67
C ALA A 224 6.07 3.06 -24.49
N GLN A 225 6.85 3.26 -25.56
CA GLN A 225 7.39 2.15 -26.35
C GLN A 225 8.34 1.28 -25.53
N ALA A 226 9.25 1.88 -24.75
CA ALA A 226 10.14 1.14 -23.86
C ALA A 226 9.37 0.33 -22.81
N ALA A 227 8.34 0.92 -22.20
CA ALA A 227 7.49 0.25 -21.22
C ALA A 227 6.67 -0.90 -21.83
N LEU A 228 6.23 -0.79 -23.09
CA LEU A 228 5.54 -1.88 -23.78
C LEU A 228 6.51 -3.03 -24.10
N ASN A 229 7.71 -2.72 -24.58
CA ASN A 229 8.71 -3.71 -24.94
C ASN A 229 9.35 -4.40 -23.74
N SER A 230 9.24 -3.84 -22.53
CA SER A 230 9.73 -4.49 -21.30
C SER A 230 8.80 -5.59 -20.76
N ASN A 231 7.67 -5.89 -21.41
CA ASN A 231 6.76 -6.94 -20.96
C ASN A 231 7.25 -8.31 -21.46
N GLU A 232 7.79 -9.12 -20.55
CA GLU A 232 8.35 -10.45 -20.87
C GLU A 232 7.31 -11.45 -21.41
N ILE A 233 6.01 -11.20 -21.18
CA ILE A 233 4.91 -12.02 -21.69
C ILE A 233 4.62 -11.78 -23.18
N LEU A 234 5.25 -10.79 -23.80
CA LEU A 234 5.06 -10.43 -25.21
C LEU A 234 6.34 -10.72 -26.00
N LYS A 235 6.17 -11.31 -27.18
CA LYS A 235 7.21 -11.48 -28.20
C LYS A 235 6.73 -10.89 -29.51
N GLU A 236 7.68 -10.52 -30.38
CA GLU A 236 7.40 -10.02 -31.73
C GLU A 236 6.38 -8.85 -31.73
N VAL A 237 6.60 -7.88 -30.84
CA VAL A 237 5.71 -6.71 -30.74
C VAL A 237 5.81 -5.86 -32.01
N ALA A 238 4.68 -5.74 -32.70
CA ALA A 238 4.51 -4.90 -33.88
C ALA A 238 3.50 -3.79 -33.57
N ILE A 239 4.00 -2.57 -33.39
CA ILE A 239 3.19 -1.38 -33.10
C ILE A 239 2.39 -1.01 -34.36
N GLU A 240 1.07 -0.92 -34.24
CA GLU A 240 0.18 -0.49 -35.31
C GLU A 240 -0.17 1.00 -35.19
N ARG A 241 -0.28 1.49 -33.96
CA ARG A 241 -0.59 2.89 -33.64
C ARG A 241 0.13 3.30 -32.36
N SER A 242 0.70 4.50 -32.36
CA SER A 242 1.32 5.16 -31.20
C SER A 242 0.95 6.62 -31.24
N GLU A 243 0.09 7.08 -30.32
CA GLU A 243 -0.50 8.42 -30.38
C GLU A 243 -0.48 9.10 -29.02
N SER A 244 -0.05 10.36 -29.02
CA SER A 244 -0.20 11.26 -27.89
C SER A 244 -1.42 12.14 -28.11
N PHE A 245 -2.23 12.35 -27.07
CA PHE A 245 -3.37 13.26 -27.12
C PHE A 245 -3.65 13.85 -25.74
N ARG A 246 -4.50 14.88 -25.70
CA ARG A 246 -4.91 15.55 -24.46
C ARG A 246 -6.39 15.30 -24.21
N LEU A 247 -6.73 14.88 -23.00
CA LEU A 247 -8.11 14.60 -22.61
C LEU A 247 -8.30 15.03 -21.15
N GLN A 248 -9.33 15.83 -20.89
CA GLN A 248 -9.66 16.38 -19.56
C GLN A 248 -8.46 17.08 -18.88
N GLY A 249 -7.73 17.89 -19.66
CA GLY A 249 -6.58 18.66 -19.17
C GLY A 249 -5.30 17.85 -18.95
N GLN A 250 -5.40 16.52 -18.93
CA GLN A 250 -4.29 15.58 -18.76
C GLN A 250 -3.74 15.14 -20.11
N ASP A 251 -2.45 14.78 -20.11
CA ASP A 251 -1.79 14.25 -21.29
C ASP A 251 -1.81 12.73 -21.28
N TRP A 252 -2.02 12.15 -22.45
CA TRP A 252 -2.18 10.72 -22.63
C TRP A 252 -1.28 10.24 -23.75
N HIS A 253 -0.90 8.98 -23.67
CA HIS A 253 -0.24 8.28 -24.74
C HIS A 253 -0.80 6.86 -24.87
N GLU A 254 -1.20 6.47 -26.07
CA GLU A 254 -1.80 5.17 -26.34
C GLU A 254 -1.06 4.44 -27.46
N ILE A 255 -0.73 3.18 -27.19
CA ILE A 255 -0.17 2.25 -28.15
C ILE A 255 -1.15 1.10 -28.38
N VAL A 256 -1.44 0.79 -29.64
CA VAL A 256 -2.07 -0.46 -30.06
C VAL A 256 -1.05 -1.26 -30.86
N ALA A 257 -0.83 -2.50 -30.47
CA ALA A 257 0.13 -3.39 -31.10
C ALA A 257 -0.44 -4.79 -31.29
N LYS A 258 0.10 -5.51 -32.27
CA LYS A 258 0.02 -6.98 -32.33
C LYS A 258 1.28 -7.56 -31.72
N ALA A 259 1.16 -8.73 -31.11
CA ALA A 259 2.28 -9.49 -30.58
C ALA A 259 1.94 -10.98 -30.55
N LYS A 260 2.90 -11.81 -30.14
CA LYS A 260 2.67 -13.20 -29.72
C LYS A 260 2.81 -13.30 -28.21
N GLU A 261 1.91 -14.05 -27.58
CA GLU A 261 2.07 -14.40 -26.18
C GLU A 261 3.26 -15.35 -26.01
N ALA A 262 4.15 -15.05 -25.06
CA ALA A 262 5.48 -15.63 -25.00
C ALA A 262 5.52 -17.15 -24.76
N ALA A 263 4.54 -17.69 -24.02
CA ALA A 263 4.48 -19.10 -23.64
C ALA A 263 3.78 -19.98 -24.68
N SER A 264 2.68 -19.50 -25.28
CA SER A 264 1.83 -20.25 -26.22
C SER A 264 2.10 -19.94 -27.68
N GLY A 265 2.70 -18.79 -27.99
CA GLY A 265 2.82 -18.27 -29.35
C GLY A 265 1.51 -17.73 -29.93
N GLU A 266 0.42 -17.71 -29.16
CA GLU A 266 -0.89 -17.25 -29.61
C GLU A 266 -0.84 -15.78 -30.04
N PRO A 267 -1.39 -15.43 -31.22
CA PRO A 267 -1.48 -14.04 -31.65
C PRO A 267 -2.41 -13.22 -30.75
N VAL A 268 -1.87 -12.12 -30.21
CA VAL A 268 -2.59 -11.20 -29.34
C VAL A 268 -2.62 -9.78 -29.89
N VAL A 269 -3.65 -9.05 -29.51
CA VAL A 269 -3.68 -7.60 -29.58
C VAL A 269 -3.41 -7.05 -28.18
N VAL A 270 -2.56 -6.04 -28.11
CA VAL A 270 -2.21 -5.35 -26.87
C VAL A 270 -2.55 -3.87 -27.02
N MET A 271 -3.18 -3.32 -25.99
CA MET A 271 -3.39 -1.89 -25.86
C MET A 271 -2.73 -1.40 -24.59
N GLN A 272 -1.81 -0.45 -24.73
CA GLN A 272 -1.23 0.26 -23.62
C GLN A 272 -1.74 1.70 -23.64
N THR A 273 -2.26 2.16 -22.51
CA THR A 273 -2.62 3.57 -22.33
C THR A 273 -1.89 4.10 -21.10
N ILE A 274 -1.20 5.23 -21.24
CA ILE A 274 -0.54 5.94 -20.15
C ILE A 274 -1.21 7.31 -20.01
N ARG A 275 -1.71 7.59 -18.81
CA ARG A 275 -2.21 8.91 -18.42
C ARG A 275 -1.21 9.58 -17.51
N PHE A 276 -0.69 10.72 -17.92
CA PHE A 276 0.27 11.52 -17.15
C PHE A 276 -0.47 12.58 -16.34
N ASP A 277 -0.16 12.66 -15.04
CA ASP A 277 -0.84 13.54 -14.11
C ASP A 277 0.12 13.95 -12.97
N ASN A 278 0.29 15.26 -12.75
CA ASN A 278 1.10 15.85 -11.67
C ASN A 278 2.50 15.22 -11.46
N GLY A 279 3.24 14.97 -12.54
CA GLY A 279 4.58 14.36 -12.46
C GLY A 279 4.56 12.89 -12.02
N ARG A 280 3.43 12.22 -12.16
CA ARG A 280 3.20 10.78 -12.01
C ARG A 280 2.41 10.28 -13.21
N TYR A 281 2.13 8.98 -13.24
CA TYR A 281 1.26 8.42 -14.28
C TYR A 281 0.49 7.19 -13.78
N VAL A 282 -0.63 6.91 -14.45
CA VAL A 282 -1.28 5.59 -14.43
C VAL A 282 -1.10 4.96 -15.80
N ARG A 283 -0.68 3.70 -15.83
CA ARG A 283 -0.51 2.89 -17.03
C ARG A 283 -1.46 1.70 -16.97
N MET A 284 -2.20 1.51 -18.05
CA MET A 284 -2.96 0.30 -18.32
C MET A 284 -2.30 -0.49 -19.44
N VAL A 285 -2.29 -1.82 -19.31
CA VAL A 285 -2.03 -2.76 -20.41
C VAL A 285 -3.17 -3.76 -20.47
N GLY A 286 -3.92 -3.73 -21.56
CA GLY A 286 -4.91 -4.75 -21.90
C GLY A 286 -4.38 -5.70 -22.97
N MET A 287 -4.66 -6.99 -22.83
CA MET A 287 -4.30 -8.01 -23.81
C MET A 287 -5.48 -8.96 -24.04
N ALA A 288 -5.76 -9.24 -25.31
CA ALA A 288 -6.77 -10.20 -25.76
C ALA A 288 -6.27 -10.90 -27.02
N ARG A 289 -6.96 -11.98 -27.44
CA ARG A 289 -6.68 -12.62 -28.73
C ARG A 289 -6.99 -11.64 -29.85
N VAL A 290 -6.27 -11.76 -30.98
CA VAL A 290 -6.54 -10.92 -32.17
C VAL A 290 -7.98 -11.06 -32.65
N ALA A 291 -8.57 -12.25 -32.55
CA ALA A 291 -9.97 -12.51 -32.93
C ALA A 291 -10.97 -11.65 -32.14
N ASP A 292 -10.67 -11.33 -30.88
CA ASP A 292 -11.58 -10.60 -29.98
C ASP A 292 -11.29 -9.09 -29.95
N ARG A 293 -10.41 -8.59 -30.82
CA ARG A 293 -9.96 -7.20 -30.88
C ARG A 293 -11.10 -6.18 -30.80
N GLN A 294 -12.11 -6.35 -31.65
CA GLN A 294 -13.22 -5.39 -31.76
C GLN A 294 -14.04 -5.31 -30.46
N ALA A 295 -14.14 -6.42 -29.74
CA ALA A 295 -14.85 -6.48 -28.46
C ALA A 295 -14.02 -5.83 -27.33
N PHE A 296 -12.70 -6.04 -27.31
CA PHE A 296 -11.89 -5.68 -26.14
C PHE A 296 -11.18 -4.33 -26.19
N LEU A 297 -10.76 -3.83 -27.36
CA LEU A 297 -10.11 -2.52 -27.41
C LEU A 297 -11.00 -1.39 -26.83
N PRO A 298 -12.30 -1.30 -27.15
CA PRO A 298 -13.18 -0.28 -26.55
C PRO A 298 -13.37 -0.48 -25.04
N ARG A 299 -13.38 -1.73 -24.56
CA ARG A 299 -13.57 -2.04 -23.14
C ARG A 299 -12.32 -1.69 -22.32
N PHE A 300 -11.13 -1.99 -22.83
CA PHE A 300 -9.89 -1.53 -22.22
C PHE A 300 -9.88 0.01 -22.11
N ARG A 301 -10.29 0.70 -23.18
CA ARG A 301 -10.35 2.16 -23.21
C ARG A 301 -11.30 2.69 -22.14
N LYS A 302 -12.49 2.08 -22.06
CA LYS A 302 -13.50 2.40 -21.06
C LYS A 302 -13.00 2.26 -19.62
N VAL A 303 -12.20 1.23 -19.32
CA VAL A 303 -11.61 1.04 -17.99
C VAL A 303 -10.70 2.21 -17.61
N ILE A 304 -9.70 2.54 -18.45
CA ILE A 304 -8.71 3.59 -18.12
C ILE A 304 -9.34 5.00 -18.12
N ASP A 305 -10.35 5.24 -18.96
CA ASP A 305 -11.13 6.48 -18.95
C ASP A 305 -11.89 6.67 -17.62
N GLY A 306 -12.31 5.56 -16.99
CA GLY A 306 -13.00 5.54 -15.69
C GLY A 306 -12.08 5.57 -14.48
N VAL A 307 -10.77 5.78 -14.65
CA VAL A 307 -9.81 5.81 -13.53
C VAL A 307 -9.75 7.21 -12.91
N GLU A 308 -9.80 7.29 -11.60
CA GLU A 308 -9.55 8.51 -10.82
C GLU A 308 -8.23 8.38 -10.07
N THR A 309 -7.37 9.40 -10.13
CA THR A 309 -6.08 9.43 -9.43
C THR A 309 -6.18 10.22 -8.13
N ALA A 310 -5.45 9.80 -7.10
CA ALA A 310 -5.48 10.41 -5.77
C ALA A 310 -4.20 11.21 -5.42
N PHE A 311 -3.33 11.44 -6.41
CA PHE A 311 -2.02 12.06 -6.23
C PHE A 311 -1.87 13.39 -6.97
#